data_AF-A0A2G9XPX9-F1
#
_entry.id   AF-A0A2G9XPX9-F1
#
_cell.length_a   1.000
_cell.length_b   1.000
_cell.length_c   1.000
_cell.angle_alpha   90.00
_cell.angle_beta   90.00
_cell.angle_gamma   90.00
#
_symmetry.space_group_name_H-M   'P 1'
#
loop_
_entity.id
_entity.type
_entity.pdbx_description
1 polymer ?
#
loop_
_entity_poly.entity_id
_entity_poly.type
_entity_poly.pdbx_seq_one_letter_code
_entity_poly.pdbx_strand_id
1 'polypeptide(L)' 'MGIRLMWDEVPTHVLPFDPEKKLVFATGPLTGTEAPTAARTLVVSKSPQVYPKPLSTQSALV' A
#
# COMPACT_ATOMS: atom_id res chain seq x y z
N MET A 1 5.51 5.36 4.80
CA MET A 1 6.59 4.77 3.99
C MET A 1 6.07 3.98 2.79
N GLY A 2 5.07 3.08 2.94
CA GLY A 2 4.57 2.25 1.83
C GLY A 2 4.12 3.00 0.56
N ILE A 3 3.55 4.21 0.68
CA ILE A 3 3.14 5.01 -0.49
C ILE A 3 4.32 5.54 -1.33
N ARG A 4 5.48 5.80 -0.70
CA ARG A 4 6.67 6.31 -1.39
C ARG A 4 7.31 5.22 -2.23
N LEU A 5 7.43 4.01 -1.66
CA LEU A 5 7.91 2.83 -2.37
C LEU A 5 7.02 2.52 -3.58
N MET A 6 5.70 2.65 -3.41
CA MET A 6 4.76 2.45 -4.51
C MET A 6 4.90 3.52 -5.60
N TRP A 7 5.17 4.77 -5.24
CA TRP A 7 5.39 5.87 -6.19
C TRP A 7 6.69 5.71 -6.99
N ASP A 8 7.74 5.23 -6.34
CA ASP A 8 9.06 5.07 -6.96
C ASP A 8 9.14 3.78 -7.81
N GLU A 9 8.42 2.72 -7.44
CA GLU A 9 8.51 1.41 -8.11
C GLU A 9 7.37 1.07 -9.08
N VAL A 10 6.21 1.73 -9.00
CA VAL A 10 5.04 1.42 -9.85
C VAL A 10 4.77 2.59 -10.80
N PRO A 11 5.03 2.45 -12.10
CA PRO A 11 4.74 3.51 -13.05
C PRO A 11 3.24 3.81 -13.16
N THR A 12 2.92 5.05 -13.54
CA THR A 12 1.55 5.57 -13.56
C THR A 12 0.62 4.84 -14.54
N HIS A 13 1.16 4.22 -15.59
CA HIS A 13 0.40 3.48 -16.61
C HIS A 13 0.00 2.06 -16.21
N VAL A 14 0.58 1.49 -15.14
CA VAL A 14 0.28 0.11 -14.71
C VAL A 14 -1.16 0.03 -14.21
N LEU A 15 -1.95 -0.86 -14.81
CA LEU A 15 -3.34 -1.10 -14.45
C LEU A 15 -3.44 -2.00 -13.20
N PRO A 16 -4.58 -2.01 -12.50
CA PRO A 16 -4.76 -2.77 -11.26
C PRO A 16 -4.57 -4.30 -11.38
N PHE A 17 -4.58 -4.84 -12.60
CA PHE A 17 -4.46 -6.28 -12.88
C PHE A 17 -3.20 -6.67 -13.67
N ASP A 18 -2.31 -5.71 -13.96
CA ASP A 18 -1.08 -6.02 -14.68
C ASP A 18 -0.08 -6.77 -13.78
N PRO A 19 0.71 -7.69 -14.36
CA PRO A 19 1.71 -8.47 -13.61
C PRO A 19 2.85 -7.61 -13.03
N GLU A 20 3.05 -6.41 -13.58
CA GLU A 20 4.02 -5.43 -13.07
C GLU A 20 3.52 -4.71 -11.81
N LYS A 21 2.27 -4.93 -11.39
CA LYS A 21 1.72 -4.31 -10.19
C LYS A 21 2.36 -4.91 -8.93
N LYS A 22 2.92 -4.02 -8.11
CA LYS A 22 3.45 -4.39 -6.79
C LYS A 22 2.41 -4.19 -5.70
N LEU A 23 2.41 -5.12 -4.74
CA LEU A 23 1.64 -5.02 -3.50
C LEU A 23 2.63 -4.82 -2.36
N VAL A 24 2.58 -3.65 -1.73
CA VAL A 24 3.56 -3.26 -0.71
C VAL A 24 2.99 -3.56 0.67
N PHE A 25 3.65 -4.45 1.41
CA PHE A 25 3.42 -4.64 2.83
C PHE A 25 4.41 -3.76 3.61
N ALA A 26 3.88 -2.79 4.35
CA ALA A 26 4.68 -1.89 5.15
C ALA A 26 4.22 -1.94 6.61
N THR A 27 5.19 -1.98 7.52
CA THR A 27 4.95 -1.85 8.96
C THR A 27 5.37 -0.45 9.43
N GLY A 28 4.77 -0.01 10.54
CA GLY A 28 5.19 1.23 11.20
C GLY A 28 6.41 0.99 12.10
N PRO A 29 7.15 2.05 12.49
CA PRO A 29 8.30 1.90 13.39
C PRO A 29 7.91 1.40 14.79
N LEU A 30 6.63 1.55 15.15
CA LEU A 30 6.10 1.08 16.42
C LEU A 30 5.59 -0.37 16.34
N THR A 31 5.56 -0.97 15.14
CA THR A 31 5.10 -2.34 14.96
C THR A 31 6.05 -3.33 15.64
N GLY A 32 5.51 -4.12 16.58
CA GLY A 32 6.28 -5.06 17.41
C GLY A 32 6.69 -4.53 18.79
N THR A 33 6.28 -3.32 19.17
CA THR A 33 6.49 -2.76 20.52
C THR A 33 5.28 -2.97 21.43
N GLU A 34 5.45 -2.80 22.75
CA GLU A 34 4.35 -2.84 23.74
C GLU A 34 3.42 -1.60 23.68
N ALA A 35 3.61 -0.72 22.70
CA ALA A 35 2.74 0.43 22.51
C ALA A 35 1.32 -0.04 22.12
N PRO A 36 0.26 0.51 22.74
CA PRO A 36 -1.11 0.14 22.40
C PRO A 36 -1.38 0.43 20.92
N THR A 37 -1.99 -0.53 20.22
CA THR A 37 -2.28 -0.51 18.76
C THR A 37 -1.07 -0.62 17.83
N ALA A 38 0.08 -1.10 18.31
CA ALA A 38 1.29 -1.34 17.52
C ALA A 38 1.16 -2.40 16.41
N ALA A 39 0.16 -3.29 16.42
CA ALA A 39 0.08 -4.42 15.48
C ALA A 39 -0.34 -4.05 14.04
N ARG A 40 -0.61 -2.76 13.76
CA ARG A 40 -1.15 -2.34 12.46
C ARG A 40 -0.19 -2.64 11.31
N THR A 41 -0.69 -3.35 10.31
CA THR A 41 0.01 -3.61 9.05
C THR A 41 -0.62 -2.77 7.94
N LEU A 42 0.21 -2.08 7.15
CA LEU A 42 -0.24 -1.28 6.02
C LEU A 42 -0.06 -2.08 4.73
N VAL A 43 -1.15 -2.26 4.00
CA VAL A 43 -1.15 -2.82 2.64
C VAL A 43 -1.40 -1.68 1.66
N VAL A 44 -0.43 -1.41 0.79
CA VAL A 44 -0.51 -0.33 -0.20
C VAL A 44 -0.53 -0.93 -1.60
N SER A 45 -1.55 -0.58 -2.39
CA SER A 45 -1.68 -1.03 -3.77
C SER A 45 -2.59 -0.13 -4.61
N LYS A 46 -2.55 -0.27 -5.94
CA LYS A 46 -3.48 0.42 -6.85
C LYS A 46 -4.82 -0.28 -6.74
N SER A 47 -5.84 0.45 -6.29
CA SER A 47 -7.18 -0.11 -6.09
C SER A 47 -7.92 -0.18 -7.43
N PRO A 48 -8.51 -1.34 -7.79
CA PRO A 48 -9.34 -1.48 -8.98
C PRO A 48 -10.72 -0.82 -8.83
N GLN A 49 -11.10 -0.42 -7.61
CA GLN A 49 -12.46 0.02 -7.31
C GLN A 49 -12.67 1.53 -7.49
N VAL A 50 -11.59 2.31 -7.61
CA VAL A 50 -11.67 3.78 -7.74
C VAL A 50 -11.74 4.16 -9.22
N TYR A 51 -12.95 4.33 -9.74
CA TYR A 51 -13.21 4.91 -11.06
C TYR A 51 -13.26 6.46 -10.92
N PRO A 52 -12.72 7.28 -11.85
CA PRO A 52 -12.30 7.00 -13.23
C PRO A 52 -10.79 6.79 -13.47
N LYS A 53 -9.94 6.91 -12.45
CA LYS A 53 -8.48 6.63 -12.56
C LYS A 53 -8.01 5.78 -11.38
N PRO A 54 -7.30 4.66 -11.62
CA PRO A 54 -6.79 3.82 -10.55
C PRO A 54 -5.78 4.60 -9.69
N LEU A 55 -6.16 4.83 -8.42
CA LEU A 55 -5.36 5.55 -7.43
C LEU A 55 -4.62 4.56 -6.54
N SER A 56 -3.44 4.97 -6.05
CA SER A 56 -2.73 4.28 -4.99
C SER A 56 -3.51 4.42 -3.69
N THR A 57 -4.03 3.30 -3.17
CA THR A 57 -4.76 3.23 -1.90
C THR A 57 -3.92 2.48 -0.88
N GLN A 58 -3.98 2.92 0.38
CA GLN A 58 -3.41 2.20 1.52
C GLN A 58 -4.52 1.79 2.46
N SER A 59 -4.54 0.53 2.86
CA SER A 59 -5.45 0.01 3.88
C SER A 59 -4.63 -0.47 5.08
N ALA A 60 -5.09 -0.14 6.28
CA ALA A 60 -4.49 -0.60 7.52
C ALA A 60 -5.30 -1.79 8.04
N LEU A 61 -4.64 -2.94 8.15
CA LEU A 61 -5.20 -4.13 8.80
C LEU A 61 -4.79 -4.08 10.27
N VAL A 62 -5.77 -4.28 11.17
CA VAL A 62 -5.60 -4.27 12.63
C VAL A 62 -4.92 -5.55 13.09
#